data_AF-A0A848SZ77-F1
#
_entry.id   AF-A0A848SZ77-F1
#
_cell.length_a   1.000
_cell.length_b   1.000
_cell.length_c   1.000
_cell.angle_alpha   90.00
_cell.angle_beta   90.00
_cell.angle_gamma   90.00
#
_symmetry.space_group_name_H-M   'P 1'
#
loop_
_entity.id
_entity.type
_entity.pdbx_description
1 polymer ?
#
loop_
_entity_poly.entity_id
_entity_poly.type
_entity_poly.pdbx_seq_one_letter_code
_entity_poly.pdbx_strand_id
1 'polypeptide(L)'
;MKTLLNILWHIPPFLGFVSAGLAWLLGLLLTITIIAAPIGLGLMEYGKFLFWPYGNKMVSRDSLGEKQNPFWKAYSTLILILYLPLGIILAIIAAVQSVGLLFTIIGIPEGIVVIKSLGTYINPVNKKCVPSDNL
;
A
#
# COMPACT_ATOMS: atom_id res chain seq x y z
N MET A 1 -1.83 5.18 -21.94
CA MET A 1 -1.93 3.75 -21.55
C MET A 1 -2.29 3.53 -20.08
N LYS A 2 -1.79 4.33 -19.12
CA LYS A 2 -2.07 4.17 -17.68
C LYS A 2 -3.56 4.27 -17.29
N THR A 3 -4.35 5.07 -18.01
CA THR A 3 -5.79 5.28 -17.78
C THR A 3 -6.64 4.04 -18.04
N LEU A 4 -6.34 3.26 -19.09
CA LEU A 4 -7.08 2.03 -19.43
C LEU A 4 -6.95 0.96 -18.35
N LEU A 5 -5.74 0.74 -17.82
CA LEU A 5 -5.50 -0.24 -16.76
C LEU A 5 -6.14 0.21 -15.44
N ASN A 6 -6.20 1.52 -15.20
CA ASN A 6 -6.88 2.08 -14.03
C ASN A 6 -8.40 1.95 -14.12
N ILE A 7 -8.97 2.08 -15.32
CA ILE A 7 -10.39 1.81 -15.58
C ILE A 7 -10.67 0.32 -15.37
N LEU A 8 -9.81 -0.57 -15.89
CA LEU A 8 -9.94 -2.02 -15.72
C LEU A 8 -9.89 -2.45 -14.23
N TRP A 9 -9.12 -1.74 -13.40
CA TRP A 9 -9.04 -1.96 -11.95
C TRP A 9 -10.36 -1.64 -11.21
N HIS A 10 -11.10 -0.63 -11.66
CA HIS A 10 -12.36 -0.21 -11.03
C HIS A 10 -13.59 -0.98 -11.54
N ILE A 11 -13.47 -1.67 -12.69
CA ILE A 11 -14.56 -2.45 -13.29
C ILE A 11 -14.71 -3.81 -12.57
N PRO A 12 -15.93 -4.31 -12.35
CA PRO A 12 -16.17 -5.63 -11.77
C PRO A 12 -15.44 -6.74 -12.55
N PRO A 13 -14.73 -7.66 -11.86
CA PRO A 13 -15.08 -8.25 -10.55
C PRO A 13 -14.31 -7.77 -9.31
N PHE A 14 -13.31 -6.89 -9.42
CA PHE A 14 -12.36 -6.61 -8.31
C PHE A 14 -12.73 -5.43 -7.42
N LEU A 15 -13.71 -4.60 -7.81
CA LEU A 15 -14.20 -3.46 -7.01
C LEU A 15 -13.03 -2.66 -6.41
N GLY A 16 -12.03 -2.32 -7.22
CA GLY A 16 -10.80 -1.67 -6.78
C GLY A 16 -11.03 -0.43 -5.90
N PHE A 17 -12.09 0.33 -6.19
CA PHE A 17 -12.55 1.47 -5.39
C PHE A 17 -12.94 1.09 -3.95
N VAL A 18 -13.62 -0.04 -3.76
CA VAL A 18 -14.03 -0.54 -2.43
C VAL A 18 -12.80 -0.95 -1.64
N SER A 19 -11.86 -1.67 -2.27
CA SER A 19 -10.60 -2.06 -1.61
C SER A 19 -9.77 -0.84 -1.18
N ALA A 20 -9.69 0.18 -2.04
CA ALA A 20 -8.99 1.43 -1.75
C ALA A 20 -9.66 2.21 -0.61
N GLY A 21 -11.00 2.32 -0.65
CA GLY A 21 -11.79 2.96 0.40
C GLY A 21 -11.67 2.26 1.75
N LEU A 22 -11.75 0.93 1.77
CA LEU A 22 -11.59 0.13 2.99
C LEU A 22 -10.18 0.26 3.58
N ALA A 23 -9.13 0.17 2.76
CA ALA A 23 -7.76 0.36 3.23
C ALA A 23 -7.57 1.77 3.83
N TRP A 24 -8.12 2.80 3.17
CA TRP A 24 -8.03 4.17 3.67
C TRP A 24 -8.82 4.37 4.98
N LEU A 25 -10.04 3.83 5.08
CA LEU A 25 -10.87 3.90 6.28
C LEU A 25 -10.27 3.12 7.45
N LEU A 26 -9.73 1.92 7.21
CA LEU A 26 -8.98 1.16 8.21
C LEU A 26 -7.74 1.93 8.67
N GLY A 27 -7.05 2.61 7.76
CA GLY A 27 -5.92 3.46 8.08
C GLY A 27 -6.31 4.62 8.99
N LEU A 28 -7.46 5.24 8.71
CA LEU A 28 -8.03 6.30 9.54
C LEU A 28 -8.40 5.77 10.94
N LEU A 29 -9.04 4.61 11.02
CA LEU A 29 -9.40 3.98 12.30
C LEU A 29 -8.16 3.64 13.13
N LEU A 30 -7.12 3.07 12.52
CA LEU A 30 -5.84 2.80 13.20
C LEU A 30 -5.15 4.09 13.63
N THR A 31 -5.28 5.17 12.86
CA THR A 31 -4.73 6.48 13.22
C THR A 31 -5.41 7.07 14.46
N ILE A 32 -6.72 6.85 14.63
CA ILE A 32 -7.46 7.28 15.82
C ILE A 32 -6.98 6.56 17.10
N THR A 33 -6.50 5.32 17.00
CA THR A 33 -6.01 4.57 18.17
C THR A 33 -4.72 5.13 18.77
N ILE A 34 -4.07 6.12 18.12
CA ILE A 34 -2.77 6.73 18.43
C ILE A 34 -1.61 5.74 18.39
N ILE A 35 -1.72 4.60 19.09
CA ILE A 35 -0.74 3.52 19.16
C ILE A 35 -0.40 2.98 17.77
N ALA A 36 -1.40 2.77 16.90
CA ALA A 36 -1.19 2.27 15.55
C ALA A 36 -1.09 3.38 14.49
N ALA A 37 -0.96 4.66 14.90
CA ALA A 37 -0.94 5.79 13.98
C ALA A 37 0.10 5.71 12.85
N PRO A 38 1.35 5.28 13.05
CA PRO A 38 2.31 5.21 11.95
C PRO A 38 1.93 4.16 10.91
N ILE A 39 1.31 3.05 11.34
CA ILE A 39 0.78 2.02 10.42
C ILE A 39 -0.47 2.56 9.73
N GLY A 40 -1.36 3.22 10.46
CA GLY A 40 -2.58 3.83 9.94
C GLY A 40 -2.30 4.84 8.82
N LEU A 41 -1.34 5.74 9.04
CA LEU A 41 -0.90 6.69 8.00
C LEU A 41 -0.30 5.98 6.79
N GLY A 42 0.47 4.91 6.99
CA GLY A 42 0.98 4.07 5.91
C GLY A 42 -0.14 3.40 5.10
N LEU A 43 -1.18 2.93 5.78
CA LEU A 43 -2.34 2.29 5.15
C LEU A 43 -3.23 3.29 4.41
N MET A 44 -3.32 4.54 4.88
CA MET A 44 -3.97 5.62 4.15
C MET A 44 -3.22 5.95 2.84
N GLU A 45 -1.89 5.99 2.87
CA GLU A 45 -1.07 6.14 1.65
C GLU A 45 -1.23 4.94 0.72
N TYR A 46 -1.35 3.73 1.28
CA TYR A 46 -1.67 2.55 0.49
C TYR A 46 -3.04 2.64 -0.17
N GLY A 47 -4.07 3.14 0.54
CA GLY A 47 -5.38 3.41 -0.04
C GLY A 47 -5.31 4.40 -1.22
N LYS A 48 -4.53 5.47 -1.10
CA LYS A 48 -4.27 6.42 -2.21
C LYS A 48 -3.60 5.74 -3.41
N PHE A 49 -2.67 4.82 -3.16
CA PHE A 49 -2.07 4.01 -4.22
C PHE A 49 -3.14 3.13 -4.91
N LEU A 50 -4.01 2.47 -4.15
CA LEU A 50 -5.07 1.61 -4.69
C LEU A 50 -6.16 2.38 -5.46
N PHE A 51 -6.37 3.68 -5.23
CA PHE A 51 -7.25 4.48 -6.08
C PHE A 51 -6.69 4.64 -7.51
N TRP A 52 -5.37 4.66 -7.65
CA TRP A 52 -4.70 4.86 -8.94
C TRP A 52 -3.41 4.04 -9.10
N PRO A 53 -3.49 2.69 -9.06
CA PRO A 53 -2.31 1.84 -8.88
C PRO A 53 -1.38 1.81 -10.09
N TYR A 54 -1.86 2.20 -11.28
CA TYR A 54 -1.06 2.25 -12.50
C TYR A 54 -0.42 3.62 -12.76
N GLY A 55 -0.91 4.65 -12.09
CA GLY A 55 -0.38 6.02 -12.15
C GLY A 55 0.45 6.38 -10.94
N ASN A 56 0.26 5.72 -9.81
CA ASN A 56 0.98 5.96 -8.57
C ASN A 56 2.00 4.85 -8.26
N LYS A 57 3.03 5.20 -7.48
CA LYS A 57 4.02 4.27 -6.94
C LYS A 57 4.22 4.52 -5.45
N MET A 58 4.49 3.46 -4.71
CA MET A 58 4.86 3.54 -3.29
C MET A 58 6.38 3.65 -3.15
N VAL A 59 6.86 4.84 -2.83
CA VAL A 59 8.30 5.13 -2.66
C VAL A 59 8.65 5.34 -1.20
N SER A 60 9.93 5.14 -0.86
CA SER A 60 10.41 5.39 0.50
C SER A 60 10.45 6.89 0.76
N ARG A 61 10.07 7.33 1.96
CA ARG A 61 10.13 8.75 2.32
C ARG A 61 11.55 9.32 2.29
N ASP A 62 12.55 8.48 2.58
CA ASP A 62 13.96 8.86 2.51
C ASP A 62 14.40 9.23 1.07
N SER A 63 13.82 8.62 0.03
CA SER A 63 14.15 8.99 -1.36
C SER A 63 13.52 10.31 -1.81
N LEU A 64 12.56 10.84 -1.06
CA LEU A 64 11.91 12.13 -1.33
C LEU A 64 12.59 13.30 -0.59
N GLY A 65 13.63 13.04 0.20
CA GLY A 65 14.32 14.07 0.98
C GLY A 65 13.46 14.68 2.10
N GLU A 66 12.36 14.04 2.48
CA GLU A 66 11.47 14.54 3.53
C GLU A 66 12.13 14.41 4.90
N LYS A 67 12.49 15.55 5.50
CA LYS A 67 13.02 15.61 6.86
C LYS A 67 11.92 15.23 7.86
N GLN A 68 12.04 14.04 8.44
CA GLN A 68 11.19 13.64 9.56
C GLN A 68 11.78 14.08 10.89
N ASN A 69 10.90 14.43 11.84
CA ASN A 69 11.29 14.68 13.21
C ASN A 69 11.92 13.41 13.82
N PRO A 70 13.05 13.51 14.53
CA PRO A 70 13.75 12.36 15.11
C PRO A 70 12.85 11.52 16.01
N PHE A 71 12.01 12.18 16.82
CA PHE A 71 11.04 11.53 17.71
C PHE A 71 10.00 10.69 16.95
N TRP A 72 9.47 11.22 15.84
CA TRP A 72 8.50 10.50 15.02
C TRP A 72 9.14 9.29 14.32
N LYS A 73 10.38 9.43 13.86
CA LYS A 73 11.13 8.35 13.21
C LYS A 73 11.42 7.20 14.20
N ALA A 74 11.82 7.52 15.43
CA ALA A 74 12.05 6.51 16.47
C ALA A 74 10.75 5.76 16.82
N TYR A 75 9.67 6.50 17.05
CA TYR A 75 8.34 5.95 17.35
C TYR A 75 7.82 5.03 16.23
N SER A 76 7.90 5.51 14.99
CA SER A 76 7.53 4.78 13.77
C SER A 76 8.32 3.48 13.62
N THR A 77 9.62 3.51 13.95
CA THR A 77 10.50 2.34 13.85
C THR A 77 10.17 1.29 14.91
N LEU A 78 9.87 1.73 16.14
CA LEU A 78 9.48 0.82 17.22
C LEU A 78 8.21 0.03 16.86
N ILE A 79 7.20 0.73 16.36
CA ILE A 79 5.93 0.10 15.95
C ILE A 79 6.12 -0.77 14.71
N LEU A 80 6.99 -0.37 13.77
CA LEU A 80 7.32 -1.20 12.62
C LEU A 80 7.98 -2.52 13.04
N ILE A 81 8.90 -2.49 14.01
CA ILE A 81 9.54 -3.71 14.53
C ILE A 81 8.48 -4.65 15.14
N LEU A 82 7.53 -4.10 15.90
CA LEU A 82 6.42 -4.87 16.46
C LEU A 82 5.50 -5.45 15.37
N TYR A 83 5.29 -4.71 14.27
CA TYR A 83 4.45 -5.13 13.15
C TYR A 83 5.14 -6.11 12.19
N LEU A 84 6.47 -6.10 12.12
CA LEU A 84 7.28 -6.91 11.19
C LEU A 84 6.87 -8.41 11.11
N PRO A 85 6.67 -9.15 12.22
CA PRO A 85 6.24 -10.54 12.13
C PRO A 85 4.88 -10.70 11.44
N LEU A 86 3.94 -9.79 11.70
CA LEU A 86 2.63 -9.78 11.06
C LEU A 86 2.74 -9.37 9.58
N GLY A 87 3.57 -8.36 9.28
CA GLY A 87 3.81 -7.87 7.92
C GLY A 87 4.43 -8.91 7.00
N ILE A 88 5.34 -9.74 7.50
CA ILE A 88 5.94 -10.84 6.72
C ILE A 88 4.88 -11.89 6.37
N ILE A 89 4.05 -12.31 7.32
CA ILE A 89 2.98 -13.28 7.07
C ILE A 89 2.02 -12.74 6.01
N LEU A 90 1.60 -11.48 6.15
CA LEU A 90 0.72 -10.82 5.17
C LEU A 90 1.38 -10.70 3.79
N ALA A 91 2.68 -10.37 3.73
CA ALA A 91 3.42 -10.29 2.48
C ALA A 91 3.53 -11.65 1.79
N ILE A 92 3.72 -12.74 2.53
CA ILE A 92 3.76 -14.11 1.97
C ILE A 92 2.37 -14.49 1.43
N ILE A 93 1.30 -14.25 2.20
CA ILE A 93 -0.07 -14.53 1.75
C ILE A 93 -0.39 -13.73 0.48
N ALA A 94 -0.07 -12.43 0.47
CA ALA A 94 -0.27 -11.56 -0.69
C ALA A 94 0.57 -12.02 -1.90
N ALA A 95 1.80 -12.48 -1.68
CA ALA A 95 2.65 -13.01 -2.75
C ALA A 95 2.02 -14.26 -3.37
N VAL A 96 1.60 -15.23 -2.55
CA VAL A 96 0.96 -16.47 -3.02
C VAL A 96 -0.37 -16.15 -3.74
N GLN A 97 -1.18 -15.25 -3.20
CA GLN A 97 -2.42 -14.80 -3.82
C GLN A 97 -2.16 -14.17 -5.20
N SER A 98 -1.16 -13.28 -5.29
CA SER A 98 -0.83 -12.61 -6.55
C SER A 98 -0.38 -13.59 -7.63
N VAL A 99 0.39 -14.61 -7.26
CA VAL A 99 0.79 -15.69 -8.19
C VAL A 99 -0.43 -16.47 -8.67
N GLY A 100 -1.38 -16.76 -7.78
CA GLY A 100 -2.65 -17.39 -8.14
C GLY A 100 -3.47 -16.57 -9.14
N LEU A 101 -3.50 -15.25 -8.98
CA LEU A 101 -4.29 -14.34 -9.82
C LEU A 101 -3.70 -14.15 -11.22
N LEU A 102 -2.38 -14.29 -11.36
CA LEU A 102 -1.69 -14.26 -12.66
C LEU A 102 -2.09 -15.41 -13.61
N PHE A 103 -2.65 -16.51 -13.11
CA PHE A 103 -3.13 -17.61 -13.96
C PHE A 103 -4.43 -17.29 -14.71
N THR A 104 -5.09 -16.18 -14.41
CA THR A 104 -6.37 -15.80 -15.05
C THR A 104 -6.22 -14.48 -15.81
N ILE A 105 -6.76 -14.40 -17.03
CA ILE A 105 -6.72 -13.16 -17.84
C ILE A 105 -7.32 -11.98 -17.06
N ILE A 106 -8.39 -12.26 -16.30
CA ILE A 106 -9.11 -11.27 -15.50
C ILE A 106 -8.30 -10.88 -14.25
N GLY A 107 -7.54 -11.78 -13.64
CA GLY A 107 -6.76 -11.53 -12.41
C GLY A 107 -5.37 -10.93 -12.63
N ILE A 108 -4.82 -10.96 -13.85
CA ILE A 108 -3.52 -10.33 -14.17
C ILE A 108 -3.44 -8.86 -13.71
N PRO A 109 -4.43 -8.00 -13.98
CA PRO A 109 -4.40 -6.61 -13.54
C PRO A 109 -4.39 -6.46 -12.03
N GLU A 110 -5.02 -7.37 -11.28
CA GLU A 110 -5.01 -7.35 -9.82
C GLU A 110 -3.64 -7.80 -9.31
N GLY A 111 -3.15 -8.94 -9.80
CA GLY A 111 -1.91 -9.54 -9.34
C GLY A 111 -0.71 -8.60 -9.49
N ILE A 112 -0.66 -7.83 -10.59
CA ILE A 112 0.39 -6.81 -10.80
C ILE A 112 0.32 -5.70 -9.73
N VAL A 113 -0.87 -5.29 -9.30
CA VAL A 113 -1.04 -4.25 -8.27
C VAL A 113 -0.58 -4.78 -6.91
N VAL A 114 -0.95 -6.00 -6.56
CA VAL A 114 -0.51 -6.66 -5.31
C VAL A 114 1.00 -6.84 -5.29
N ILE A 115 1.60 -7.29 -6.39
CA ILE A 115 3.06 -7.46 -6.50
C ILE A 115 3.78 -6.11 -6.30
N LYS A 116 3.27 -5.03 -6.89
CA LYS A 116 3.83 -3.68 -6.70
C LYS A 116 3.73 -3.19 -5.26
N SER A 117 2.72 -3.62 -4.51
CA SER A 117 2.51 -3.21 -3.13
C SER A 117 3.12 -4.14 -2.09
N LEU A 118 3.71 -5.28 -2.47
CA LEU A 118 4.36 -6.23 -1.55
C LEU A 118 5.33 -5.56 -0.56
N GLY A 119 6.14 -4.61 -1.04
CA GLY A 119 7.07 -3.86 -0.17
C GLY A 119 6.37 -3.01 0.89
N THR A 120 5.13 -2.60 0.65
CA THR A 120 4.30 -1.85 1.61
C THR A 120 3.75 -2.75 2.71
N TYR A 121 3.49 -4.03 2.45
CA TYR A 121 3.06 -4.99 3.49
C TYR A 121 4.15 -5.23 4.54
N ILE A 122 5.42 -5.19 4.14
CA ILE A 122 6.55 -5.35 5.07
C ILE A 122 6.84 -4.04 5.81
N ASN A 123 6.79 -2.91 5.11
CA ASN A 123 7.09 -1.60 5.68
C ASN A 123 6.05 -0.55 5.25
N PRO A 124 4.88 -0.50 5.90
CA PRO A 124 3.85 0.47 5.56
C PRO A 124 4.21 1.89 6.01
N VAL A 125 4.97 2.01 7.11
CA VAL A 125 5.20 3.27 7.83
C VAL A 125 6.07 4.25 7.04
N ASN A 126 7.09 3.75 6.34
CA ASN A 126 8.10 4.59 5.67
C ASN A 126 7.84 4.78 4.18
N LYS A 127 6.64 4.43 3.70
CA LYS A 127 6.26 4.60 2.30
C LYS A 127 5.34 5.81 2.13
N LYS A 128 5.36 6.38 0.92
CA LYS A 128 4.48 7.46 0.49
C LYS A 128 4.02 7.19 -0.94
N CYS A 129 2.76 7.48 -1.22
CA CYS A 129 2.19 7.37 -2.55
C CYS A 129 2.59 8.60 -3.36
N VAL A 130 3.31 8.40 -4.47
CA VAL A 130 3.68 9.48 -5.39
C VAL A 130 3.23 9.18 -6.82
N PRO A 131 2.89 10.20 -7.61
CA PRO A 131 2.67 10.02 -9.04
C PRO A 131 3.92 9.46 -9.71
N SER A 132 3.75 8.47 -10.57
CA SER A 132 4.86 7.79 -11.28
C SER A 132 5.57 8.68 -12.29
N ASP A 133 5.02 9.85 -12.61
CA ASP A 133 5.57 10.82 -13.55
C ASP A 133 6.61 11.75 -12.88
N ASN A 134 6.67 11.77 -11.54
CA ASN A 134 7.57 12.60 -10.74
C ASN A 134 8.77 11.82 -10.17
N LEU A 135 9.09 10.65 -10.76
CA LEU A 135 10.21 9.77 -10.42
C LEU A 135 11.18 9.70 -11.59
#